data_AF-A0A285UG67-F1
#
_entry.id   AF-A0A285UG67-F1
#
_cell.length_a   1.000
_cell.length_b   1.000
_cell.length_c   1.000
_cell.angle_alpha   90.00
_cell.angle_beta   90.00
_cell.angle_gamma   90.00
#
_symmetry.space_group_name_H-M   'P 1'
#
loop_
_entity.id
_entity.type
_entity.pdbx_description
1 polymer ?
#
loop_
_entity_poly.entity_id
_entity_poly.type
_entity_poly.pdbx_seq_one_letter_code
_entity_poly.pdbx_strand_id
1 'polypeptide(L)'
;MERFLMLVVIGTISGVILAAAMKLVRIVTGNKADILLYNMDYIPGLKQWADKKITGLIFHYVTCIVSAVVLFYLLIPFELEYAIWPYIFVFSLGGGILYFLSALTPTPPDHEDWISWFNWTASHAFFGFSVGVLIFWFI
;
A
#
# COMPACT_ATOMS: atom_id res chain seq x y z
N MET A 1 17.54 16.45 5.90
CA MET A 1 17.33 15.34 6.87
C MET A 1 15.91 15.35 7.41
N GLU A 2 15.38 16.51 7.82
CA GLU A 2 14.00 16.67 8.32
C GLU A 2 12.94 16.18 7.33
N ARG A 3 13.03 16.56 6.05
CA ARG A 3 12.07 16.12 5.02
C ARG A 3 12.01 14.62 4.84
N PHE A 4 13.18 13.97 4.72
CA PHE A 4 13.25 12.51 4.56
C PHE A 4 12.65 11.79 5.77
N LEU A 5 12.96 12.26 6.99
CA LEU A 5 12.37 11.70 8.20
C LEU A 5 10.85 11.89 8.23
N MET A 6 10.36 13.07 7.80
CA MET A 6 8.93 13.34 7.71
C MET A 6 8.24 12.39 6.71
N LEU A 7 8.85 12.15 5.54
CA LEU A 7 8.32 11.19 4.56
C LEU A 7 8.27 9.76 5.11
N VAL A 8 9.26 9.34 5.91
CA VAL A 8 9.24 8.04 6.59
C VAL A 8 8.08 7.95 7.58
N VAL A 9 7.85 9.01 8.37
CA VAL A 9 6.72 9.09 9.30
C VAL A 9 5.39 9.06 8.55
N ILE A 10 5.26 9.84 7.47
CA ILE A 10 4.06 9.89 6.62
C ILE A 10 3.76 8.51 6.02
N GLY A 11 4.76 7.84 5.44
CA GLY A 11 4.59 6.50 4.88
C GLY A 11 4.17 5.48 5.95
N THR A 12 4.70 5.60 7.17
CA THR A 12 4.33 4.74 8.31
C THR A 12 2.87 4.98 8.72
N ILE A 13 2.48 6.23 8.97
CA ILE A 13 1.11 6.60 9.37
C ILE A 13 0.11 6.19 8.29
N SER A 14 0.44 6.46 7.03
CA SER A 14 -0.41 6.12 5.89
C SER A 14 -0.56 4.60 5.74
N GLY A 15 0.52 3.83 5.98
CA GLY A 15 0.47 2.36 6.02
C GLY A 15 -0.47 1.84 7.11
N VAL A 16 -0.49 2.46 8.30
CA VAL A 16 -1.45 2.13 9.36
C VAL A 16 -2.89 2.40 8.88
N ILE A 17 -3.12 3.55 8.23
CA ILE A 17 -4.44 3.91 7.68
C ILE A 17 -4.89 2.87 6.63
N LEU A 18 -4.00 2.46 5.72
CA LEU A 18 -4.28 1.42 4.73
C LEU A 18 -4.66 0.09 5.38
N ALA A 19 -3.85 -0.38 6.33
CA ALA A 19 -4.10 -1.62 7.06
C ALA A 19 -5.43 -1.56 7.82
N ALA A 20 -5.75 -0.44 8.46
CA ALA A 20 -7.01 -0.23 9.16
C ALA A 20 -8.21 -0.20 8.20
N ALA A 21 -8.09 0.45 7.04
CA ALA A 21 -9.15 0.50 6.02
C ALA A 21 -9.48 -0.90 5.49
N MET A 22 -8.46 -1.68 5.12
CA MET A 22 -8.63 -3.05 4.65
C MET A 22 -9.17 -3.98 5.75
N LYS A 23 -8.71 -3.80 6.98
CA LYS A 23 -9.23 -4.54 8.14
C LYS A 23 -10.71 -4.24 8.39
N LEU A 24 -11.11 -2.98 8.27
CA LEU A 24 -12.51 -2.56 8.39
C LEU A 24 -13.37 -3.20 7.29
N VAL A 25 -12.91 -3.18 6.04
CA VAL A 25 -13.59 -3.88 4.92
C VAL A 25 -13.81 -5.34 5.28
N ARG A 26 -12.79 -6.05 5.78
CA ARG A 26 -12.94 -7.45 6.20
C ARG A 26 -13.94 -7.64 7.32
N ILE A 27 -13.94 -6.78 8.33
CA ILE A 27 -14.86 -6.88 9.47
C ILE A 27 -16.31 -6.67 9.01
N VAL A 28 -16.55 -5.73 8.09
CA VAL A 28 -17.90 -5.37 7.64
C VAL A 28 -18.43 -6.32 6.57
N THR A 29 -17.58 -6.81 5.67
CA THR A 29 -18.01 -7.56 4.47
C THR A 29 -17.58 -9.02 4.46
N GLY A 30 -16.65 -9.42 5.31
CA GLY A 30 -15.98 -10.73 5.26
C GLY A 30 -14.94 -10.88 4.14
N ASN A 31 -14.78 -9.86 3.29
CA ASN A 31 -13.79 -9.86 2.19
C ASN A 31 -12.35 -9.97 2.74
N LYS A 32 -11.53 -10.82 2.13
CA LYS A 32 -10.19 -11.20 2.63
C LYS A 32 -9.04 -10.53 1.89
N ALA A 33 -9.29 -9.45 1.14
CA ALA A 33 -8.23 -8.76 0.41
C ALA A 33 -7.12 -8.20 1.31
N ASP A 34 -7.39 -7.97 2.62
CA ASP A 34 -6.40 -7.54 3.61
C ASP A 34 -5.27 -8.55 3.81
N ILE A 35 -5.50 -9.84 3.52
CA ILE A 35 -4.50 -10.90 3.66
C ILE A 35 -3.33 -10.66 2.68
N LEU A 36 -3.63 -10.17 1.49
CA LEU A 36 -2.61 -9.91 0.45
C LEU A 36 -1.59 -8.85 0.87
N LEU A 37 -1.95 -7.93 1.76
CA LEU A 37 -1.03 -6.89 2.27
C LEU A 37 0.24 -7.49 2.87
N TYR A 38 0.11 -8.66 3.50
CA TYR A 38 1.16 -9.33 4.25
C TYR A 38 1.68 -10.58 3.55
N ASN A 39 1.13 -10.91 2.37
CA ASN A 39 1.51 -12.12 1.69
C ASN A 39 2.81 -11.93 0.89
N MET A 40 3.74 -12.86 1.06
CA MET A 40 5.04 -12.87 0.39
C MET A 40 5.38 -14.22 -0.23
N ASP A 41 4.46 -15.19 -0.20
CA ASP A 41 4.71 -16.56 -0.66
C ASP A 41 4.98 -16.67 -2.18
N TYR A 42 4.51 -15.69 -2.96
CA TYR A 42 4.77 -15.56 -4.38
C TYR A 42 6.11 -14.87 -4.72
N ILE A 43 6.81 -14.28 -3.74
CA ILE A 43 8.03 -13.50 -3.99
C ILE A 43 9.27 -14.42 -3.91
N PRO A 44 10.02 -14.63 -5.02
CA PRO A 44 11.26 -15.38 -4.98
C PRO A 44 12.24 -14.78 -3.97
N GLY A 45 12.91 -15.64 -3.19
CA GLY A 45 13.83 -15.22 -2.13
C GLY A 45 13.17 -14.84 -0.80
N LEU A 46 11.96 -14.25 -0.80
CA LEU A 46 11.24 -13.91 0.44
C LEU A 46 10.27 -15.00 0.90
N LYS A 47 9.77 -15.84 -0.01
CA LYS A 47 8.80 -16.91 0.28
C LYS A 47 9.21 -17.85 1.43
N GLN A 48 10.51 -18.02 1.66
CA GLN A 48 11.06 -18.86 2.73
C GLN A 48 10.74 -18.35 4.15
N TRP A 49 10.26 -17.11 4.27
CA TRP A 49 9.84 -16.51 5.52
C TRP A 49 8.35 -16.13 5.55
N ALA A 50 7.57 -16.56 4.55
CA ALA A 50 6.15 -16.20 4.42
C ALA A 50 5.27 -16.78 5.54
N ASP A 51 5.72 -17.84 6.22
CA ASP A 51 5.07 -18.43 7.39
C ASP A 51 5.12 -17.50 8.63
N LYS A 52 6.06 -16.55 8.66
CA LYS A 52 6.27 -15.65 9.80
C LYS A 52 5.43 -14.39 9.62
N LYS A 53 4.37 -14.22 10.42
CA LYS A 53 3.51 -13.01 10.37
C LYS A 53 4.29 -11.69 10.46
N ILE A 54 5.37 -11.66 11.25
CA ILE A 54 6.18 -10.45 11.44
C ILE A 54 6.91 -10.02 10.16
N THR A 55 7.33 -10.95 9.30
CA THR A 55 8.09 -10.61 8.09
C THR A 55 7.17 -10.00 7.03
N GLY A 56 5.94 -10.53 6.88
CA GLY A 56 4.92 -9.92 6.03
C GLY A 56 4.51 -8.52 6.50
N LEU A 57 4.40 -8.32 7.83
CA LEU A 57 4.15 -7.01 8.42
C LEU A 57 5.28 -6.01 8.10
N ILE A 58 6.53 -6.40 8.32
CA ILE A 58 7.70 -5.57 8.03
C ILE A 58 7.76 -5.23 6.53
N PHE A 59 7.58 -6.22 5.67
CA PHE A 59 7.59 -6.04 4.21
C PHE A 59 6.54 -5.02 3.76
N HIS A 60 5.31 -5.13 4.29
CA HIS A 60 4.24 -4.18 4.00
C HIS A 60 4.64 -2.75 4.38
N TYR A 61 5.06 -2.50 5.62
CA TYR A 61 5.40 -1.16 6.08
C TYR A 61 6.63 -0.58 5.37
N VAL A 62 7.64 -1.39 5.09
CA VAL A 62 8.79 -0.97 4.29
C VAL A 62 8.34 -0.55 2.90
N THR A 63 7.44 -1.30 2.27
CA THR A 63 6.89 -0.94 0.95
C THR A 63 6.11 0.37 1.00
N CYS A 64 5.28 0.59 2.02
CA CYS A 64 4.55 1.85 2.22
C CYS A 64 5.51 3.05 2.37
N ILE A 65 6.55 2.90 3.20
CA ILE A 65 7.56 3.95 3.43
C ILE A 65 8.35 4.24 2.16
N VAL A 66 8.93 3.21 1.55
CA VAL A 66 9.78 3.36 0.36
C VAL A 66 8.97 3.95 -0.79
N SER A 67 7.75 3.48 -1.01
CA SER A 67 6.92 3.97 -2.11
C SER A 67 6.50 5.43 -1.94
N ALA A 68 6.14 5.87 -0.72
CA ALA A 68 5.86 7.28 -0.43
C ALA A 68 7.09 8.18 -0.65
N VAL A 69 8.25 7.76 -0.13
CA VAL A 69 9.52 8.50 -0.29
C VAL A 69 9.90 8.59 -1.76
N VAL A 70 9.92 7.47 -2.47
CA VAL A 70 10.32 7.41 -3.88
C VAL A 70 9.37 8.24 -4.74
N LEU A 71 8.05 8.10 -4.55
CA LEU A 71 7.08 8.85 -5.34
C LEU A 71 7.22 10.36 -5.13
N PHE A 72 7.44 10.83 -3.89
CA PHE A 72 7.70 12.25 -3.62
C PHE A 72 8.85 12.79 -4.47
N TYR A 73 10.01 12.11 -4.46
CA TYR A 73 11.17 12.55 -5.23
C TYR A 73 11.00 12.39 -6.75
N LEU A 74 10.23 11.41 -7.21
CA LEU A 74 9.90 11.25 -8.63
C LEU A 74 8.98 12.35 -9.15
N LEU A 75 8.19 13.00 -8.29
CA LEU A 75 7.28 14.07 -8.67
C LEU A 75 7.94 15.46 -8.74
N ILE A 76 9.12 15.64 -8.12
CA ILE A 76 9.85 16.93 -8.09
C ILE A 76 10.14 17.48 -9.49
N PRO A 77 10.63 16.70 -10.48
CA PRO A 77 10.87 17.22 -11.83
C PRO A 77 9.61 17.72 -12.55
N PHE A 78 8.42 17.38 -12.04
CA PHE A 78 7.14 17.80 -12.57
C PHE A 78 6.46 18.88 -11.72
N GLU A 79 7.07 19.32 -10.62
CA GLU A 79 6.50 20.27 -9.65
C GLU A 79 5.17 19.77 -9.05
N LEU A 80 5.03 18.45 -8.91
CA LEU A 80 3.82 17.78 -8.45
C LEU A 80 3.95 17.13 -7.07
N GLU A 81 5.10 17.26 -6.41
CA GLU A 81 5.39 16.57 -5.15
C GLU A 81 4.48 17.01 -3.99
N TYR A 82 3.86 18.18 -4.08
CA TYR A 82 2.89 18.69 -3.11
C TYR A 82 1.43 18.56 -3.56
N ALA A 83 1.18 18.18 -4.81
CA ALA A 83 -0.16 17.93 -5.29
C ALA A 83 -0.68 16.60 -4.72
N ILE A 84 -1.94 16.54 -4.28
CA ILE A 84 -2.51 15.32 -3.65
C ILE A 84 -2.86 14.27 -4.71
N TRP A 85 -3.37 14.69 -5.88
CA TRP A 85 -3.92 13.80 -6.90
C TRP A 85 -2.92 12.77 -7.48
N PRO A 86 -1.61 13.05 -7.68
CA PRO A 86 -0.68 12.06 -8.20
C PRO A 86 -0.50 10.88 -7.25
N TYR A 87 -0.50 11.12 -5.93
CA TYR A 87 -0.42 10.05 -4.93
C TYR A 87 -1.66 9.15 -5.01
N ILE A 88 -2.86 9.73 -5.08
CA ILE A 88 -4.09 8.94 -5.28
C ILE A 88 -3.98 8.11 -6.55
N PHE A 89 -3.63 8.74 -7.68
CA PHE A 89 -3.57 8.08 -8.98
C PHE A 89 -2.56 6.93 -9.00
N VAL A 90 -1.30 7.19 -8.61
CA VAL A 90 -0.22 6.21 -8.67
C VAL A 90 -0.45 5.06 -7.71
N PHE A 91 -0.91 5.32 -6.47
CA PHE A 91 -1.16 4.24 -5.52
C PHE A 91 -2.41 3.44 -5.85
N SER A 92 -3.45 4.05 -6.41
CA SER A 92 -4.62 3.31 -6.91
C SER A 92 -4.24 2.41 -8.08
N LEU A 93 -3.56 2.97 -9.10
CA LEU A 93 -3.17 2.22 -10.28
C LEU A 93 -2.14 1.12 -9.95
N GLY A 94 -1.09 1.48 -9.21
CA GLY A 94 -0.07 0.55 -8.76
C GLY A 94 -0.65 -0.55 -7.87
N GLY A 95 -1.47 -0.19 -6.89
CA GLY A 95 -2.20 -1.15 -6.06
C GLY A 95 -3.08 -2.08 -6.89
N GLY A 96 -3.90 -1.54 -7.79
CA GLY A 96 -4.78 -2.32 -8.66
C GLY A 96 -4.03 -3.28 -9.58
N ILE A 97 -2.84 -2.92 -10.06
CA ILE A 97 -1.95 -3.82 -10.82
C ILE A 97 -1.36 -4.90 -9.91
N LEU A 98 -0.85 -4.51 -8.72
CA LEU A 98 -0.23 -5.43 -7.77
C LEU A 98 -1.21 -6.47 -7.22
N TYR A 99 -2.52 -6.21 -7.24
CA TYR A 99 -3.55 -7.18 -6.85
C TYR A 99 -3.40 -8.51 -7.59
N PHE A 100 -3.06 -8.48 -8.88
CA PHE A 100 -2.95 -9.69 -9.71
C PHE A 100 -1.76 -10.59 -9.35
N LEU A 101 -0.89 -10.17 -8.43
CA LEU A 101 0.08 -11.07 -7.80
C LEU A 101 -0.61 -12.19 -7.00
N SER A 102 -1.89 -12.02 -6.63
CA SER A 102 -2.73 -13.09 -6.09
C SER A 102 -2.84 -14.31 -7.02
N ALA A 103 -2.66 -14.16 -8.33
CA ALA A 103 -2.64 -15.30 -9.26
C ALA A 103 -1.42 -16.24 -9.06
N LEU A 104 -0.40 -15.77 -8.35
CA LEU A 104 0.85 -16.50 -8.11
C LEU A 104 0.86 -17.25 -6.77
N THR A 105 -0.27 -17.28 -6.07
CA THR A 105 -0.39 -17.84 -4.72
C THR A 105 -1.75 -18.51 -4.51
N PRO A 106 -1.82 -19.61 -3.73
CA PRO A 106 -3.11 -20.15 -3.27
C PRO A 106 -3.72 -19.33 -2.11
N THR A 107 -2.97 -18.38 -1.54
CA THR A 107 -3.42 -17.55 -0.42
C THR A 107 -4.44 -16.51 -0.92
N PRO A 108 -5.59 -16.32 -0.23
CA PRO A 108 -6.59 -15.34 -0.61
C PRO A 108 -6.03 -13.90 -0.74
N PRO A 109 -6.68 -13.03 -1.54
CA PRO A 109 -7.91 -13.25 -2.30
C PRO A 109 -7.66 -13.97 -3.64
N ASP A 110 -8.73 -14.45 -4.28
CA ASP A 110 -8.65 -14.95 -5.65
C ASP A 110 -8.44 -13.77 -6.62
N HIS A 111 -7.53 -13.90 -7.58
CA HIS A 111 -7.29 -12.90 -8.60
C HIS A 111 -8.51 -12.55 -9.46
N GLU A 112 -9.51 -13.44 -9.55
CA GLU A 112 -10.77 -13.20 -10.27
C GLU A 112 -11.87 -12.58 -9.39
N ASP A 113 -11.63 -12.41 -8.07
CA ASP A 113 -12.57 -11.75 -7.17
C ASP A 113 -12.53 -10.22 -7.36
N TRP A 114 -13.42 -9.74 -8.23
CA TRP A 114 -13.56 -8.32 -8.55
C TRP A 114 -13.95 -7.44 -7.36
N ILE A 115 -14.63 -7.99 -6.35
CA ILE A 115 -14.97 -7.24 -5.14
C ILE A 115 -13.72 -7.05 -4.28
N SER A 116 -12.90 -8.10 -4.13
CA SER A 116 -11.59 -8.01 -3.49
C SER A 116 -10.65 -7.05 -4.21
N TRP A 117 -10.62 -7.09 -5.54
CA TRP A 117 -9.84 -6.15 -6.36
C TRP A 117 -10.30 -4.69 -6.16
N PHE A 118 -11.61 -4.45 -6.18
CA PHE A 118 -12.17 -3.11 -5.97
C PHE A 118 -11.84 -2.58 -4.58
N ASN A 119 -12.08 -3.39 -3.53
CA ASN A 119 -11.77 -3.01 -2.15
C ASN A 119 -10.28 -2.73 -1.95
N TRP A 120 -9.41 -3.58 -2.49
CA TRP A 120 -7.96 -3.39 -2.48
C TRP A 120 -7.57 -2.07 -3.14
N THR A 121 -8.05 -1.82 -4.36
CA THR A 121 -7.73 -0.63 -5.14
C THR A 121 -8.25 0.64 -4.46
N ALA A 122 -9.48 0.61 -3.94
CA ALA A 122 -10.08 1.73 -3.23
C ALA A 122 -9.32 2.05 -1.93
N SER A 123 -8.92 1.05 -1.16
CA SER A 123 -8.09 1.27 0.03
C SER A 123 -6.70 1.83 -0.31
N HIS A 124 -6.11 1.44 -1.45
CA HIS A 124 -4.87 2.07 -1.93
C HIS A 124 -5.08 3.52 -2.42
N ALA A 125 -6.26 3.86 -2.94
CA ALA A 125 -6.64 5.25 -3.20
C ALA A 125 -6.68 6.06 -1.89
N PHE A 126 -7.26 5.51 -0.82
CA PHE A 126 -7.25 6.12 0.51
C PHE A 126 -5.84 6.27 1.09
N PHE A 127 -4.96 5.29 0.87
CA PHE A 127 -3.54 5.40 1.19
C PHE A 127 -2.88 6.55 0.44
N GLY A 128 -3.10 6.67 -0.86
CA GLY A 128 -2.53 7.78 -1.64
C GLY A 128 -3.09 9.14 -1.24
N PHE A 129 -4.38 9.21 -0.92
CA PHE A 129 -4.98 10.41 -0.34
C PHE A 129 -4.32 10.80 0.98
N SER A 130 -4.12 9.85 1.91
CA SER A 130 -3.49 10.15 3.20
C SER A 130 -2.03 10.57 3.05
N VAL A 131 -1.25 9.93 2.19
CA VAL A 131 0.12 10.35 1.86
C VAL A 131 0.13 11.79 1.32
N GLY A 132 -0.65 12.07 0.28
CA GLY A 132 -0.68 13.38 -0.36
C GLY A 132 -1.13 14.50 0.58
N VAL A 133 -2.18 14.26 1.38
CA VAL A 133 -2.66 15.22 2.40
C VAL A 133 -1.57 15.49 3.44
N LEU A 134 -0.95 14.46 4.00
CA LEU A 134 0.07 14.64 5.04
C LEU A 134 1.30 15.37 4.49
N ILE A 135 1.70 15.11 3.24
CA ILE A 135 2.78 15.85 2.58
C ILE A 135 2.39 17.32 2.43
N PHE A 136 1.20 17.60 1.91
CA PHE A 136 0.70 18.96 1.71
C PHE A 136 0.67 19.80 3.00
N TRP A 137 0.37 19.17 4.15
CA TRP A 137 0.27 19.88 5.43
C TRP A 137 1.58 19.97 6.22
N PHE A 138 2.49 19.01 6.08
CA PHE A 138 3.63 18.86 7.00
C PHE A 138 5.02 19.00 6.36
N ILE A 139 5.12 19.15 5.03
CA ILE A 139 6.39 19.35 4.31
C ILE A 139 6.33 20.66 3.54
#